data_AF-A0A1S7ATU0-F1
#
_entry.id   AF-A0A1S7ATU0-F1
#
_cell.length_a   1.000
_cell.length_b   1.000
_cell.length_c   1.000
_cell.angle_alpha   90.00
_cell.angle_beta   90.00
_cell.angle_gamma   90.00
#
_symmetry.space_group_name_H-M   'P 1'
#
loop_
_entity.id
_entity.type
_entity.pdbx_description
1 polymer ?
#
loop_
_entity_poly.entity_id
_entity_poly.type
_entity_poly.pdbx_seq_one_letter_code
_entity_poly.pdbx_strand_id
1 'polypeptide(L)'
;MKEPLILQTPRLELVPANAEMLNCEIQGQKELGQLLGAEIPANWPPEGYGCETLKRLLTKYEASRFKTGYLNWYIILNPSGTHRELIGQAGFKGEPTPEGRMEIDYSILEHYQHHGYAMEAVHSLIGWILQDPSVKEIIAQTYPESIAAQKLLVKIGFSASGKGLEQGTILFVLPREDYKTDLPVMAEGEKTVKEDLKANSRKAAESFGEMLAAFGSVVSEIFNDPSLKDKAKEFGKSVSSSAEAVTDRFKDEEIKVKFKEVGDAAQSFGKNVSNIFKDDKKEPKKSDKEE
;
A
#
# COMPACT_ATOMS: atom_id res chain seq x y z
N MET A 1 26.22 24.16 16.90
CA MET A 1 25.53 23.66 15.70
C MET A 1 24.74 22.43 16.14
N LYS A 2 23.45 22.33 15.82
CA LYS A 2 22.70 21.08 16.08
C LYS A 2 23.30 20.00 15.19
N GLU A 3 23.48 18.80 15.73
CA GLU A 3 23.91 17.65 14.94
C GLU A 3 22.92 17.42 13.78
N PRO A 4 23.42 17.04 12.58
CA PRO A 4 22.56 16.74 11.47
C PRO A 4 21.68 15.53 11.80
N LEU A 5 20.39 15.63 11.52
CA LEU A 5 19.45 14.53 11.64
C LEU A 5 19.82 13.46 10.59
N ILE A 6 20.27 12.29 11.03
CA ILE A 6 20.58 11.14 10.19
C ILE A 6 20.04 9.90 10.89
N LEU A 7 19.32 9.04 10.17
CA LEU A 7 18.94 7.72 10.69
C LEU A 7 19.95 6.69 10.21
N GLN A 8 20.47 5.91 11.16
CA GLN A 8 21.42 4.84 10.90
C GLN A 8 20.72 3.50 11.10
N THR A 9 20.85 2.61 10.13
CA THR A 9 20.38 1.23 10.20
C THR A 9 21.58 0.30 9.97
N PRO A 10 21.44 -1.03 10.11
CA PRO A 10 22.57 -1.94 9.91
C PRO A 10 23.29 -1.79 8.56
N ARG A 11 22.58 -1.38 7.50
CA ARG A 11 23.15 -1.25 6.14
C ARG A 11 22.98 0.14 5.54
N LEU A 12 22.11 0.99 6.08
CA LEU A 12 21.70 2.24 5.43
C LEU A 12 21.95 3.46 6.32
N GLU A 13 22.18 4.58 5.65
CA GLU A 13 22.03 5.91 6.21
C GLU A 13 20.85 6.59 5.52
N LEU A 14 19.93 7.16 6.29
CA LEU A 14 18.87 7.99 5.74
C LEU A 14 19.17 9.44 6.10
N VAL A 15 19.25 10.28 5.08
CA VAL A 15 19.56 11.72 5.21
C VAL A 15 18.36 12.53 4.74
N PRO A 16 17.76 13.40 5.58
CA PRO A 16 16.63 14.20 5.17
C PRO A 16 17.08 15.19 4.10
N ALA A 17 16.29 15.32 3.04
CA ALA A 17 16.58 16.29 2.00
C ALA A 17 16.47 17.72 2.56
N ASN A 18 17.05 18.66 1.83
CA ASN A 18 16.88 20.09 2.06
C ASN A 18 16.79 20.82 0.71
N ALA A 19 16.52 22.12 0.75
CA ALA A 19 16.37 22.92 -0.47
C ALA A 19 17.64 22.95 -1.33
N GLU A 20 18.83 22.92 -0.71
CA GLU A 20 20.10 22.92 -1.42
C GLU A 20 20.32 21.61 -2.18
N MET A 21 20.13 20.47 -1.52
CA MET A 21 20.22 19.13 -2.13
C MET A 21 19.24 18.96 -3.29
N LEU A 22 17.98 19.40 -3.11
CA LEU A 22 16.97 19.32 -4.18
C LEU A 22 17.31 20.23 -5.36
N ASN A 23 17.84 21.43 -5.11
CA ASN A 23 18.32 22.30 -6.17
C ASN A 23 19.48 21.68 -6.95
N CYS A 24 20.45 21.08 -6.25
CA CYS A 24 21.52 20.33 -6.88
C CYS A 24 20.95 19.19 -7.74
N GLU A 25 20.04 18.37 -7.20
CA GLU A 25 19.44 17.26 -7.94
C GLU A 25 18.73 17.71 -9.23
N ILE A 26 18.05 18.86 -9.20
CA ILE A 26 17.38 19.45 -10.36
C ILE A 26 18.38 19.99 -11.40
N GLN A 27 19.50 20.56 -10.97
CA GLN A 27 20.49 21.22 -11.84
C GLN A 27 21.60 20.30 -12.34
N GLY A 28 21.93 19.24 -11.60
CA GLY A 28 23.02 18.32 -11.89
C GLY A 28 23.40 17.44 -10.68
N GLN A 29 23.54 16.13 -10.92
CA GLN A 29 23.76 15.14 -9.86
C GLN A 29 25.14 15.22 -9.18
N LYS A 30 26.12 15.91 -9.78
CA LYS A 30 27.51 15.92 -9.28
C LYS A 30 27.62 16.63 -7.93
N GLU A 31 26.97 17.78 -7.79
CA GLU A 31 26.95 18.57 -6.56
C GLU A 31 26.15 17.85 -5.46
N LEU A 32 25.11 17.09 -5.82
CA LEU A 32 24.35 16.28 -4.87
C LEU A 32 25.25 15.22 -4.20
N GLY A 33 26.12 14.55 -4.96
CA GLY A 33 27.06 13.58 -4.42
C GLY A 33 28.04 14.18 -3.40
N GLN A 34 28.45 15.44 -3.59
CA GLN A 34 29.32 16.14 -2.64
C GLN A 34 28.58 16.48 -1.34
N LEU A 35 27.34 16.96 -1.43
CA LEU A 35 26.51 17.28 -0.26
C LEU A 35 26.16 16.05 0.56
N LEU A 36 25.86 14.93 -0.11
CA LEU A 36 25.56 13.67 0.54
C LEU A 36 26.82 12.93 1.00
N GLY A 37 27.98 13.22 0.40
CA GLY A 37 29.23 12.47 0.55
C GLY A 37 29.13 11.05 -0.01
N ALA A 38 28.29 10.84 -1.03
CA ALA A 38 27.96 9.54 -1.59
C ALA A 38 28.11 9.55 -3.12
N GLU A 39 28.42 8.39 -3.68
CA GLU A 39 28.36 8.18 -5.12
C GLU A 39 26.92 8.24 -5.60
N ILE A 40 26.70 8.89 -6.76
CA ILE A 40 25.40 9.01 -7.39
C ILE A 40 25.40 8.13 -8.64
N PRO A 41 24.62 7.03 -8.67
CA PRO A 41 24.56 6.14 -9.82
C PRO A 41 24.08 6.86 -11.08
N ALA A 42 24.60 6.45 -12.25
CA ALA A 42 24.27 7.09 -13.53
C ALA A 42 22.78 6.99 -13.92
N ASN A 43 22.05 6.01 -13.37
CA ASN A 43 20.62 5.81 -13.56
C ASN A 43 19.76 6.51 -12.49
N TRP A 44 20.34 7.42 -11.70
CA TRP A 44 19.59 8.28 -10.79
C TRP A 44 18.71 9.28 -11.58
N PRO A 45 17.50 9.64 -11.12
CA PRO A 45 16.80 9.18 -9.91
C PRO A 45 15.97 7.90 -10.12
N PRO A 46 15.51 7.24 -9.03
CA PRO A 46 14.53 6.16 -9.10
C PRO A 46 13.21 6.58 -9.76
N GLU A 47 12.47 5.60 -10.27
CA GLU A 47 11.15 5.85 -10.88
C GLU A 47 10.21 6.60 -9.91
N GLY A 48 9.43 7.54 -10.45
CA GLY A 48 8.52 8.41 -9.69
C GLY A 48 9.13 9.74 -9.21
N TYR A 49 10.46 9.87 -9.21
CA TYR A 49 11.18 11.06 -8.71
C TYR A 49 11.77 11.91 -9.84
N GLY A 50 11.03 12.07 -10.93
CA GLY A 50 11.40 12.98 -12.03
C GLY A 50 11.40 14.45 -11.61
N CYS A 51 11.90 15.32 -12.52
CA CYS A 51 12.09 16.76 -12.29
C CYS A 51 10.86 17.48 -11.70
N GLU A 52 9.65 17.16 -12.14
CA GLU A 52 8.42 17.78 -11.61
C GLU A 52 8.12 17.39 -10.15
N THR A 53 8.40 16.15 -9.77
CA THR A 53 8.31 15.70 -8.37
C THR A 53 9.29 16.46 -7.50
N LEU A 54 10.54 16.60 -7.96
CA LEU A 54 11.60 17.33 -7.24
C LEU A 54 11.27 18.82 -7.10
N LYS A 55 10.76 19.49 -8.14
CA LYS A 55 10.30 20.88 -8.04
C LYS A 55 9.18 21.06 -7.02
N ARG A 56 8.20 20.16 -7.00
CA ARG A 56 7.12 20.18 -5.99
C ARG A 56 7.65 19.99 -4.58
N LEU A 57 8.64 19.12 -4.38
CA LEU A 57 9.33 18.98 -3.09
C LEU A 57 10.09 20.24 -2.72
N LEU A 58 10.83 20.84 -3.66
CA LEU A 58 11.58 22.07 -3.42
C LEU A 58 10.66 23.22 -2.98
N THR A 59 9.52 23.42 -3.66
CA THR A 59 8.52 24.42 -3.24
C THR A 59 8.03 24.18 -1.81
N LYS A 60 7.87 22.91 -1.38
CA LYS A 60 7.50 22.60 0.00
C LYS A 60 8.61 23.00 0.99
N TYR A 61 9.87 22.72 0.66
CA TYR A 61 11.02 23.09 1.50
C TYR A 61 11.21 24.61 1.59
N GLU A 62 11.08 25.33 0.47
CA GLU A 62 11.23 26.80 0.43
C GLU A 62 10.12 27.51 1.21
N ALA A 63 8.90 26.95 1.21
CA ALA A 63 7.81 27.46 2.03
C ALA A 63 8.12 27.41 3.54
N SER A 64 9.19 26.74 3.98
CA SER A 64 9.72 26.70 5.36
C SER A 64 8.69 26.33 6.43
N ARG A 65 7.63 25.62 6.02
CA ARG A 65 6.47 25.30 6.88
C ARG A 65 6.52 23.90 7.50
N PHE A 66 7.47 23.08 7.06
CA PHE A 66 7.60 21.69 7.48
C PHE A 66 8.81 21.53 8.39
N LYS A 67 8.65 20.71 9.42
CA LYS A 67 9.76 20.25 10.25
C LYS A 67 10.72 19.41 9.41
N THR A 68 12.02 19.51 9.71
CA THR A 68 13.04 18.66 9.09
C THR A 68 12.68 17.18 9.27
N GLY A 69 12.74 16.41 8.19
CA GLY A 69 12.42 14.98 8.18
C GLY A 69 10.96 14.62 7.90
N TYR A 70 10.05 15.60 7.79
CA TYR A 70 8.62 15.36 7.47
C TYR A 70 8.34 15.37 5.96
N LEU A 71 9.41 15.33 5.16
CA LEU A 71 9.39 15.30 3.71
C LEU A 71 10.34 14.18 3.24
N ASN A 72 10.96 14.35 2.08
CA ASN A 72 11.83 13.38 1.42
C ASN A 72 13.15 13.13 2.17
N TRP A 73 13.63 11.89 2.14
CA TRP A 73 14.93 11.44 2.61
C TRP A 73 15.65 10.68 1.49
N TYR A 74 16.97 10.85 1.45
CA TYR A 74 17.87 10.07 0.62
C TYR A 74 18.31 8.81 1.36
N ILE A 75 18.32 7.67 0.68
CA ILE A 75 18.72 6.36 1.21
C ILE A 75 20.10 6.01 0.66
N ILE A 76 21.09 6.02 1.54
CA ILE A 76 22.48 5.72 1.22
C ILE A 76 22.81 4.31 1.72
N LEU A 77 23.31 3.45 0.84
CA LEU A 77 23.86 2.16 1.21
C LEU A 77 25.28 2.34 1.74
N ASN A 78 25.54 1.91 2.97
CA ASN A 78 26.86 1.99 3.60
C ASN A 78 27.11 0.87 4.63
N PRO A 79 27.13 -0.42 4.21
CA PRO A 79 27.29 -1.53 5.15
C PRO A 79 28.67 -1.62 5.81
N SER A 80 29.72 -1.07 5.16
CA SER A 80 31.12 -1.19 5.63
C SER A 80 31.72 0.12 6.13
N GLY A 81 31.02 1.25 6.01
CA GLY A 81 31.57 2.57 6.31
C GLY A 81 32.53 3.12 5.25
N THR A 82 32.89 2.32 4.23
CA THR A 82 33.96 2.66 3.27
C THR A 82 33.45 3.05 1.89
N HIS A 83 32.22 2.67 1.54
CA HIS A 83 31.60 2.99 0.26
C HIS A 83 30.15 3.40 0.52
N ARG A 84 29.84 4.65 0.16
CA ARG A 84 28.54 5.28 0.35
C ARG A 84 27.95 5.52 -1.02
N GLU A 85 26.82 4.89 -1.30
CA GLU A 85 26.16 4.99 -2.59
C GLU A 85 24.70 5.32 -2.41
N LEU A 86 24.19 6.24 -3.22
CA LEU A 86 22.79 6.66 -3.17
C LEU A 86 21.91 5.67 -3.93
N ILE A 87 21.07 4.92 -3.20
CA ILE A 87 20.32 3.79 -3.77
C ILE A 87 18.80 4.02 -3.87
N GLY A 88 18.28 5.06 -3.23
CA GLY A 88 16.87 5.40 -3.36
C GLY A 88 16.43 6.56 -2.49
N GLN A 89 15.12 6.75 -2.42
CA GLN A 89 14.48 7.80 -1.64
C GLN A 89 13.27 7.23 -0.90
N ALA A 90 12.97 7.79 0.25
CA ALA A 90 11.74 7.52 0.99
C ALA A 90 11.39 8.75 1.82
N GLY A 91 10.12 8.92 2.19
CA GLY A 91 9.77 10.02 3.05
C GLY A 91 8.29 10.20 3.20
N PHE A 92 7.91 11.34 3.77
CA PHE A 92 6.52 11.67 4.00
C PHE A 92 6.04 12.76 3.04
N LYS A 93 4.74 12.84 2.81
CA LYS A 93 4.16 13.90 1.96
C LYS A 93 3.92 15.23 2.68
N GLY A 94 4.23 15.34 3.97
CA GLY A 94 4.13 16.58 4.78
C GLY A 94 3.90 16.31 6.28
N GLU A 95 3.52 17.35 7.03
CA GLU A 95 3.08 17.25 8.43
C GLU A 95 1.86 16.31 8.60
N PRO A 96 1.67 15.73 9.80
CA PRO A 96 0.43 15.01 10.10
C PRO A 96 -0.80 15.90 9.86
N THR A 97 -1.86 15.30 9.32
CA THR A 97 -3.17 15.95 9.21
C THR A 97 -3.74 16.24 10.62
N PRO A 98 -4.84 17.02 10.74
CA PRO A 98 -5.50 17.23 12.04
C PRO A 98 -5.92 15.92 12.74
N GLU A 99 -6.17 14.86 11.97
CA GLU A 99 -6.50 13.51 12.45
C GLU A 99 -5.25 12.68 12.82
N GLY A 100 -4.05 13.23 12.62
CA GLY A 100 -2.78 12.57 12.92
C GLY A 100 -2.30 11.59 11.85
N ARG A 101 -2.79 11.72 10.61
CA ARG A 101 -2.42 10.85 9.49
C ARG A 101 -1.20 11.39 8.74
N MET A 102 -0.25 10.52 8.40
CA MET A 102 0.87 10.84 7.51
C MET A 102 0.97 9.83 6.38
N GLU A 103 1.27 10.30 5.17
CA GLU A 103 1.50 9.42 4.03
C GLU A 103 2.99 9.22 3.77
N ILE A 104 3.42 7.96 3.69
CA ILE A 104 4.79 7.55 3.35
C ILE A 104 4.87 7.10 1.89
N ASP A 105 5.95 7.51 1.21
CA ASP A 105 6.35 7.04 -0.12
C ASP A 105 7.82 6.58 -0.12
N TYR A 106 8.17 5.74 -1.09
CA TYR A 106 9.54 5.28 -1.31
C TYR A 106 9.76 4.79 -2.73
N SER A 107 11.00 4.86 -3.20
CA SER A 107 11.46 4.24 -4.44
C SER A 107 12.94 3.88 -4.32
N ILE A 108 13.30 2.70 -4.82
CA ILE A 108 14.67 2.16 -4.81
C ILE A 108 15.07 1.91 -6.27
N LEU A 109 16.29 2.29 -6.63
CA LEU A 109 16.87 1.98 -7.93
C LEU A 109 16.78 0.47 -8.21
N GLU A 110 16.44 0.11 -9.45
CA GLU A 110 16.11 -1.26 -9.86
C GLU A 110 17.14 -2.31 -9.39
N HIS A 111 18.43 -2.02 -9.55
CA HIS A 111 19.53 -2.92 -9.16
C HIS A 111 19.54 -3.25 -7.65
N TYR A 112 19.01 -2.37 -6.81
CA TYR A 112 18.99 -2.50 -5.35
C TYR A 112 17.67 -3.08 -4.82
N GLN A 113 16.69 -3.33 -5.69
CA GLN A 113 15.41 -3.93 -5.29
C GLN A 113 15.59 -5.39 -4.84
N HIS A 114 14.62 -5.92 -4.09
CA HIS A 114 14.62 -7.30 -3.58
C HIS A 114 15.71 -7.69 -2.57
N HIS A 115 16.59 -6.76 -2.17
CA HIS A 115 17.61 -6.96 -1.12
C HIS A 115 17.16 -6.56 0.29
N GLY A 116 15.90 -6.12 0.44
CA GLY A 116 15.33 -5.67 1.70
C GLY A 116 15.65 -4.23 2.10
N TYR A 117 16.31 -3.43 1.25
CA TYR A 117 16.65 -2.04 1.58
C TYR A 117 15.44 -1.14 1.74
N ALA A 118 14.42 -1.27 0.89
CA ALA A 118 13.16 -0.54 1.07
C ALA A 118 12.49 -0.86 2.42
N MET A 119 12.51 -2.13 2.83
CA MET A 119 11.92 -2.57 4.10
C MET A 119 12.62 -1.89 5.28
N GLU A 120 13.96 -1.94 5.27
CA GLU A 120 14.81 -1.35 6.31
C GLU A 120 14.63 0.17 6.38
N ALA A 121 14.63 0.85 5.23
CA ALA A 121 14.42 2.30 5.16
C ALA A 121 13.03 2.70 5.66
N VAL A 122 11.96 2.11 5.12
CA VAL A 122 10.58 2.44 5.47
C VAL A 122 10.30 2.14 6.94
N HIS A 123 10.73 0.99 7.45
CA HIS A 123 10.55 0.63 8.85
C HIS A 123 11.27 1.58 9.80
N SER A 124 12.51 1.98 9.47
CA SER A 124 13.27 2.94 10.28
C SER A 124 12.64 4.35 10.29
N LEU A 125 12.12 4.82 9.15
CA LEU A 125 11.41 6.10 9.06
C LEU A 125 10.13 6.09 9.88
N ILE A 126 9.37 4.99 9.84
CA ILE A 126 8.16 4.83 10.65
C ILE A 126 8.51 4.86 12.14
N GLY A 127 9.55 4.12 12.55
CA GLY A 127 9.99 4.12 13.94
C GLY A 127 10.45 5.49 14.43
N TRP A 128 11.11 6.26 13.57
CA TRP A 128 11.50 7.64 13.87
C TRP A 128 10.29 8.58 13.95
N ILE A 129 9.41 8.61 12.93
CA ILE A 129 8.31 9.57 12.87
C ILE A 129 7.27 9.35 13.97
N LEU A 130 7.07 8.09 14.38
CA LEU A 130 6.17 7.76 15.48
C LEU A 130 6.70 8.26 16.84
N GLN A 131 7.90 8.81 16.94
CA GLN A 131 8.28 9.54 18.16
C GLN A 131 7.51 10.86 18.32
N ASP A 132 6.95 11.42 17.24
CA ASP A 132 6.01 12.54 17.32
C ASP A 132 4.63 12.02 17.81
N PRO A 133 4.15 12.44 19.00
CA PRO A 133 2.88 11.97 19.55
C PRO A 133 1.65 12.45 18.77
N SER A 134 1.78 13.45 17.90
CA SER A 134 0.70 13.90 17.01
C SER A 134 0.41 12.90 15.88
N VAL A 135 1.35 12.00 15.58
CA VAL A 135 1.19 10.98 14.54
C VAL A 135 0.47 9.76 15.11
N LYS A 136 -0.73 9.50 14.57
CA LYS A 136 -1.64 8.44 14.99
C LYS A 136 -1.71 7.29 13.99
N GLU A 137 -1.48 7.58 12.72
CA GLU A 137 -1.63 6.61 11.64
C GLU A 137 -0.66 6.94 10.50
N ILE A 138 0.03 5.92 9.99
CA ILE A 138 0.78 6.02 8.74
C ILE A 138 -0.04 5.36 7.65
N ILE A 139 -0.16 6.03 6.51
CA ILE A 139 -0.77 5.47 5.31
C ILE A 139 0.26 5.36 4.20
N ALA A 140 0.04 4.41 3.30
CA ALA A 140 0.77 4.29 2.05
C ALA A 140 -0.23 4.03 0.92
N GLN A 141 0.13 4.45 -0.28
CA GLN A 141 -0.67 4.20 -1.48
C GLN A 141 0.19 3.48 -2.50
N THR A 142 -0.35 2.42 -3.10
CA THR A 142 0.38 1.68 -4.13
C THR A 142 -0.57 1.10 -5.16
N TYR A 143 -0.08 0.91 -6.38
CA TYR A 143 -0.87 0.33 -7.44
C TYR A 143 -1.08 -1.19 -7.24
N PRO A 144 -2.22 -1.76 -7.69
CA PRO A 144 -2.52 -3.19 -7.61
C PRO A 144 -1.45 -4.10 -8.22
N GLU A 145 -0.74 -3.64 -9.24
CA GLU A 145 0.36 -4.33 -9.92
C GLU A 145 1.67 -4.33 -9.13
N SER A 146 1.83 -3.42 -8.17
CA SER A 146 3.05 -3.30 -7.34
C SER A 146 3.08 -4.33 -6.21
N ILE A 147 3.07 -5.61 -6.58
CA ILE A 147 3.03 -6.75 -5.63
C ILE A 147 4.20 -6.72 -4.63
N ALA A 148 5.38 -6.28 -5.08
CA ALA A 148 6.54 -6.13 -4.20
C ALA A 148 6.29 -5.08 -3.10
N ALA A 149 5.71 -3.94 -3.46
CA ALA A 149 5.38 -2.88 -2.52
C ALA A 149 4.30 -3.32 -1.53
N GLN A 150 3.25 -3.98 -2.01
CA GLN A 150 2.18 -4.51 -1.15
C GLN A 150 2.70 -5.55 -0.15
N LYS A 151 3.56 -6.48 -0.61
CA LYS A 151 4.19 -7.46 0.29
C LYS A 151 5.08 -6.81 1.34
N LEU A 152 5.81 -5.76 0.96
CA LEU A 152 6.62 -4.99 1.90
C LEU A 152 5.74 -4.33 2.96
N LEU A 153 4.70 -3.60 2.55
CA LEU A 153 3.78 -2.92 3.46
C LEU A 153 3.13 -3.90 4.45
N VAL A 154 2.61 -5.02 3.96
CA VAL A 154 2.01 -6.07 4.83
C VAL A 154 3.01 -6.64 5.83
N LYS A 155 4.26 -6.87 5.40
CA LYS A 155 5.31 -7.36 6.31
C LYS A 155 5.67 -6.36 7.40
N ILE A 156 5.62 -5.05 7.12
CA ILE A 156 5.81 -4.00 8.14
C ILE A 156 4.63 -3.95 9.13
N GLY A 157 3.45 -4.39 8.70
CA GLY A 157 2.23 -4.43 9.52
C GLY A 157 1.08 -3.61 8.96
N PHE A 158 1.22 -3.01 7.78
CA PHE A 158 0.11 -2.32 7.13
C PHE A 158 -1.00 -3.30 6.74
N SER A 159 -2.23 -2.83 6.78
CA SER A 159 -3.42 -3.52 6.28
C SER A 159 -4.04 -2.76 5.10
N ALA A 160 -4.55 -3.47 4.11
CA ALA A 160 -5.25 -2.84 2.99
C ALA A 160 -6.62 -2.31 3.46
N SER A 161 -6.89 -1.03 3.21
CA SER A 161 -8.08 -0.31 3.68
C SER A 161 -8.95 0.24 2.54
N GLY A 162 -8.83 -0.34 1.34
CA GLY A 162 -9.67 0.00 0.18
C GLY A 162 -8.97 0.87 -0.86
N LYS A 163 -9.72 1.80 -1.47
CA LYS A 163 -9.20 2.65 -2.56
C LYS A 163 -8.32 3.78 -2.01
N GLY A 164 -7.20 4.04 -2.67
CA GLY A 164 -6.39 5.21 -2.42
C GLY A 164 -7.02 6.52 -2.92
N LEU A 165 -6.37 7.63 -2.59
CA LEU A 165 -6.67 8.97 -3.08
C LEU A 165 -6.27 9.12 -4.55
N GLU A 166 -5.15 8.51 -4.94
CA GLU A 166 -4.70 8.51 -6.33
C GLU A 166 -5.49 7.49 -7.16
N GLN A 167 -5.85 7.84 -8.39
CA GLN A 167 -6.69 6.99 -9.22
C GLN A 167 -6.00 5.65 -9.49
N GLY A 168 -6.68 4.56 -9.10
CA GLY A 168 -6.21 3.20 -9.31
C GLY A 168 -5.35 2.64 -8.19
N THR A 169 -4.98 3.42 -7.17
CA THR A 169 -4.18 2.92 -6.05
C THR A 169 -5.04 2.24 -4.96
N ILE A 170 -4.39 1.40 -4.17
CA ILE A 170 -4.91 0.76 -2.96
C ILE A 170 -4.34 1.52 -1.76
N LEU A 171 -5.20 1.85 -0.80
CA LEU A 171 -4.81 2.45 0.47
C LEU A 171 -4.34 1.36 1.42
N PHE A 172 -3.17 1.55 2.00
CA PHE A 172 -2.62 0.76 3.10
C PHE A 172 -2.53 1.62 4.35
N VAL A 173 -2.86 1.04 5.50
CA VAL A 173 -2.97 1.74 6.78
C VAL A 173 -2.18 1.00 7.86
N LEU A 174 -1.43 1.73 8.66
CA LEU A 174 -0.74 1.28 9.85
C LEU A 174 -1.08 2.21 11.02
N PRO A 175 -2.02 1.82 11.89
CA PRO A 175 -2.25 2.51 13.16
C PRO A 175 -0.99 2.48 14.03
N ARG A 176 -0.77 3.54 14.81
CA ARG A 176 0.41 3.66 15.69
C ARG A 176 0.55 2.47 16.62
N GLU A 177 -0.56 2.01 17.20
CA GLU A 177 -0.63 0.90 18.14
C GLU A 177 -0.23 -0.46 17.53
N ASP A 178 -0.33 -0.58 16.20
CA ASP A 178 -0.02 -1.81 15.48
C ASP A 178 1.46 -1.87 15.03
N TYR A 179 2.19 -0.75 15.11
CA TYR A 179 3.61 -0.72 14.74
C TYR A 179 4.47 -1.50 15.73
N LYS A 180 5.28 -2.41 15.18
CA LYS A 180 6.26 -3.20 15.93
C LYS A 180 7.67 -2.68 15.67
N THR A 181 8.42 -2.47 16.75
CA THR A 181 9.80 -1.95 16.69
C THR A 181 10.79 -2.94 16.10
N ASP A 182 10.47 -4.23 16.15
CA ASP A 182 11.34 -5.25 15.57
C ASP A 182 11.13 -5.33 14.06
N LEU A 183 12.22 -5.25 13.30
CA LEU A 183 12.21 -5.58 11.88
C LEU A 183 11.81 -7.06 11.73
N PRO A 184 10.86 -7.40 10.84
CA PRO A 184 10.56 -8.80 10.54
C PRO A 184 11.83 -9.53 10.11
N VAL A 185 12.12 -10.69 10.70
CA VAL A 185 13.29 -11.49 10.34
C VAL A 185 13.25 -11.81 8.85
N MET A 186 14.22 -11.28 8.11
CA MET A 186 14.41 -11.56 6.69
C MET A 186 15.08 -12.94 6.60
N ALA A 187 14.29 -14.00 6.47
CA ALA A 187 14.85 -15.33 6.26
C ALA A 187 15.62 -15.34 4.92
N GLU A 188 16.95 -15.52 4.99
CA GLU A 188 17.75 -15.92 3.85
C GLU A 188 17.31 -17.33 3.42
N GLY A 189 16.67 -17.45 2.26
CA GLY A 189 16.33 -18.73 1.65
C GLY A 189 14.88 -18.86 1.16
N GLU A 190 14.73 -19.02 -0.15
CA GLU A 190 13.50 -19.19 -0.94
C GLU A 190 12.52 -20.33 -0.56
N LYS A 191 12.59 -20.94 0.62
CA LYS A 191 11.72 -22.08 0.98
C LYS A 191 10.35 -21.69 1.55
N THR A 192 10.20 -20.54 2.20
CA THR A 192 8.95 -20.16 2.90
C THR A 192 7.88 -19.57 1.96
N VAL A 193 8.28 -18.94 0.86
CA VAL A 193 7.37 -18.21 -0.04
C VAL A 193 6.35 -19.13 -0.73
N LYS A 194 6.73 -20.38 -1.06
CA LYS A 194 5.80 -21.33 -1.70
C LYS A 194 4.72 -21.83 -0.75
N GLU A 195 5.04 -21.99 0.53
CA GLU A 195 4.10 -22.45 1.56
C GLU A 195 3.15 -21.33 1.96
N ASP A 196 3.65 -20.10 2.14
CA ASP A 196 2.85 -18.92 2.46
C ASP A 196 1.92 -18.50 1.31
N LEU A 197 2.40 -18.57 0.05
CA LEU A 197 1.54 -18.34 -1.12
C LEU A 197 0.46 -19.40 -1.26
N LYS A 198 0.78 -20.66 -0.93
CA LYS A 198 -0.19 -21.77 -0.94
C LYS A 198 -1.21 -21.62 0.18
N ALA A 199 -0.79 -21.16 1.36
CA ALA A 199 -1.69 -20.87 2.48
C ALA A 199 -2.61 -19.69 2.17
N ASN A 200 -2.09 -18.62 1.57
CA ASN A 200 -2.89 -17.44 1.20
C ASN A 200 -3.83 -17.71 0.03
N SER A 201 -3.43 -18.47 -0.99
CA SER A 201 -4.32 -18.87 -2.08
C SER A 201 -5.46 -19.77 -1.57
N ARG A 202 -5.15 -20.65 -0.61
CA ARG A 202 -6.14 -21.50 0.04
C ARG A 202 -7.15 -20.68 0.85
N LYS A 203 -6.69 -19.73 1.67
CA LYS A 203 -7.57 -18.82 2.42
C LYS A 203 -8.45 -17.97 1.49
N ALA A 204 -7.91 -17.50 0.36
CA ALA A 204 -8.67 -16.74 -0.62
C ALA A 204 -9.76 -17.58 -1.31
N ALA A 205 -9.45 -18.84 -1.66
CA ALA A 205 -10.41 -19.78 -2.23
C ALA A 205 -11.50 -20.18 -1.21
N GLU A 206 -11.12 -20.43 0.05
CA GLU A 206 -12.05 -20.72 1.16
C GLU A 206 -13.01 -19.55 1.40
N SER A 207 -12.50 -18.31 1.52
CA SER A 207 -13.34 -17.12 1.71
C SER A 207 -14.29 -16.86 0.53
N PHE A 208 -13.83 -17.09 -0.71
CA PHE A 208 -14.69 -16.98 -1.89
C PHE A 208 -15.79 -18.07 -1.93
N GLY A 209 -15.45 -19.31 -1.56
CA GLY A 209 -16.41 -20.41 -1.43
C GLY A 209 -17.48 -20.12 -0.38
N GLU A 210 -17.08 -19.64 0.80
CA GLU A 210 -17.98 -19.23 1.88
C GLU A 210 -18.95 -18.12 1.44
N MET A 211 -18.46 -17.10 0.74
CA MET A 211 -19.29 -16.02 0.20
C MET A 211 -20.38 -16.55 -0.73
N LEU A 212 -20.04 -17.48 -1.63
CA LEU A 212 -20.99 -18.04 -2.59
C LEU A 212 -21.98 -19.03 -1.96
N ALA A 213 -21.53 -19.81 -0.97
CA ALA A 213 -22.41 -20.65 -0.18
C ALA A 213 -23.45 -19.79 0.56
N ALA A 214 -23.03 -18.70 1.19
CA ALA A 214 -23.92 -17.75 1.84
C ALA A 214 -24.90 -17.12 0.83
N PHE A 215 -24.42 -16.69 -0.34
CA PHE A 215 -25.25 -16.15 -1.41
C PHE A 215 -26.33 -17.14 -1.88
N GLY A 216 -25.94 -18.39 -2.17
CA GLY A 216 -26.88 -19.43 -2.59
C GLY A 216 -27.96 -19.73 -1.52
N SER A 217 -27.58 -19.68 -0.24
CA SER A 217 -28.53 -19.79 0.87
C SER A 217 -29.52 -18.64 0.88
N VAL A 218 -29.04 -17.39 0.83
CA VAL A 218 -29.90 -16.19 0.85
C VAL A 218 -30.84 -16.16 -0.36
N VAL A 219 -30.34 -16.46 -1.56
CA VAL A 219 -31.17 -16.49 -2.78
C VAL A 219 -32.23 -17.59 -2.71
N SER A 220 -31.94 -18.72 -2.07
CA SER A 220 -32.93 -19.79 -1.88
C SER A 220 -34.11 -19.35 -1.00
N GLU A 221 -33.92 -18.38 -0.11
CA GLU A 221 -34.97 -17.86 0.76
C GLU A 221 -35.91 -16.89 0.02
N ILE A 222 -35.47 -16.34 -1.12
CA ILE A 222 -36.25 -15.41 -1.95
C ILE A 222 -37.31 -16.15 -2.79
N PHE A 223 -37.01 -17.38 -3.22
CA PHE A 223 -37.96 -18.16 -4.03
C PHE A 223 -39.05 -18.79 -3.15
N ASN A 224 -40.26 -18.96 -3.69
CA ASN A 224 -41.32 -19.74 -3.04
C ASN A 224 -41.43 -21.16 -3.58
N ASP A 225 -40.90 -21.42 -4.78
CA ASP A 225 -40.89 -22.72 -5.44
C ASP A 225 -39.80 -23.64 -4.83
N PRO A 226 -40.15 -24.81 -4.28
CA PRO A 226 -39.19 -25.72 -3.66
C PRO A 226 -38.05 -26.17 -4.58
N SER A 227 -38.33 -26.38 -5.87
CA SER A 227 -37.32 -26.82 -6.85
C SER A 227 -36.31 -25.72 -7.17
N LEU A 228 -36.72 -24.45 -7.15
CA LEU A 228 -35.83 -23.31 -7.33
C LEU A 228 -34.98 -23.05 -6.07
N LYS A 229 -35.53 -23.30 -4.88
CA LYS A 229 -34.75 -23.27 -3.63
C LYS A 229 -33.61 -24.27 -3.65
N ASP A 230 -33.92 -25.50 -4.06
CA ASP A 230 -32.93 -26.58 -4.11
C ASP A 230 -31.84 -26.29 -5.14
N LYS A 231 -32.20 -25.80 -6.34
CA LYS A 231 -31.23 -25.38 -7.36
C LYS A 231 -30.34 -24.21 -6.90
N ALA A 232 -30.88 -23.24 -6.18
CA ALA A 232 -30.09 -22.13 -5.65
C ALA A 232 -29.08 -22.58 -4.57
N LYS A 233 -29.49 -23.50 -3.68
CA LYS A 233 -28.59 -24.13 -2.69
C LYS A 233 -27.54 -25.02 -3.35
N GLU A 234 -27.94 -25.80 -4.35
CA GLU A 234 -27.05 -26.68 -5.11
C GLU A 234 -26.02 -25.86 -5.89
N PHE A 235 -26.42 -24.74 -6.50
CA PHE A 235 -25.50 -23.80 -7.13
C PHE A 235 -24.45 -23.26 -6.14
N GLY A 236 -24.88 -22.72 -4.99
CA GLY A 236 -23.94 -22.21 -3.98
C GLY A 236 -22.94 -23.25 -3.49
N LYS A 237 -23.41 -24.48 -3.24
CA LYS A 237 -22.54 -25.61 -2.83
C LYS A 237 -21.60 -26.06 -3.94
N SER A 238 -22.10 -26.21 -5.17
CA SER A 238 -21.32 -26.66 -6.32
C SER A 238 -20.19 -25.68 -6.67
N VAL A 239 -20.47 -24.37 -6.58
CA VAL A 239 -19.43 -23.37 -6.82
C VAL A 239 -18.44 -23.28 -5.65
N SER A 240 -18.87 -23.48 -4.40
CA SER A 240 -17.97 -23.58 -3.25
C SER A 240 -16.99 -24.75 -3.38
N SER A 241 -17.47 -25.95 -3.73
CA SER A 241 -16.60 -27.12 -3.96
C SER A 241 -15.71 -26.95 -5.19
N SER A 242 -16.19 -26.23 -6.22
CA SER A 242 -15.37 -25.91 -7.39
C SER A 242 -14.25 -24.92 -7.07
N ALA A 243 -14.49 -23.95 -6.17
CA ALA A 243 -13.48 -23.01 -5.69
C ALA A 243 -12.31 -23.74 -5.00
N GLU A 244 -12.60 -24.78 -4.21
CA GLU A 244 -11.57 -25.65 -3.62
C GLU A 244 -10.75 -26.38 -4.69
N ALA A 245 -11.39 -26.88 -5.75
CA ALA A 245 -10.72 -27.61 -6.84
C ALA A 245 -9.81 -26.73 -7.72
N VAL A 246 -10.05 -25.41 -7.77
CA VAL A 246 -9.19 -24.48 -8.52
C VAL A 246 -8.17 -23.74 -7.64
N THR A 247 -8.08 -24.04 -6.34
CA THR A 247 -7.12 -23.44 -5.39
C THR A 247 -5.68 -23.43 -5.90
N ASP A 248 -5.23 -24.54 -6.51
CA ASP A 248 -3.86 -24.64 -7.04
C ASP A 248 -3.65 -23.78 -8.30
N ARG A 249 -4.72 -23.41 -8.99
CA ARG A 249 -4.72 -22.52 -10.17
C ARG A 249 -4.85 -21.05 -9.83
N PHE A 250 -5.08 -20.66 -8.56
CA PHE A 250 -5.02 -19.26 -8.13
C PHE A 250 -3.62 -18.63 -8.25
N LYS A 251 -2.60 -19.41 -8.60
CA LYS A 251 -1.26 -18.92 -8.93
C LYS A 251 -1.16 -18.42 -10.37
N ASP A 252 -2.08 -18.86 -11.23
CA ASP A 252 -2.14 -18.51 -12.64
C ASP A 252 -2.71 -17.08 -12.77
N GLU A 253 -1.96 -16.17 -13.40
CA GLU A 253 -2.34 -14.76 -13.50
C GLU A 253 -3.66 -14.57 -14.25
N GLU A 254 -3.92 -15.39 -15.27
CA GLU A 254 -5.18 -15.33 -16.01
C GLU A 254 -6.39 -15.69 -15.13
N ILE A 255 -6.21 -16.65 -14.21
CA ILE A 255 -7.26 -17.07 -13.28
C ILE A 255 -7.50 -15.96 -12.24
N LYS A 256 -6.45 -15.33 -11.71
CA LYS A 256 -6.59 -14.21 -10.76
C LYS A 256 -7.37 -13.04 -11.34
N VAL A 257 -7.09 -12.67 -12.60
CA VAL A 257 -7.81 -11.60 -13.30
C VAL A 257 -9.29 -11.93 -13.40
N LYS A 258 -9.66 -13.15 -13.81
CA LYS A 258 -11.07 -13.57 -13.91
C LYS A 258 -11.79 -13.55 -12.56
N PHE A 259 -11.15 -14.01 -11.49
CA PHE A 259 -11.73 -13.96 -10.13
C PHE A 259 -11.90 -12.52 -9.64
N LYS A 260 -10.96 -11.62 -9.96
CA LYS A 260 -11.07 -10.20 -9.65
C LYS A 260 -12.25 -9.54 -10.38
N GLU A 261 -12.41 -9.81 -11.69
CA GLU A 261 -13.54 -9.32 -12.48
C GLU A 261 -14.90 -9.76 -11.90
N VAL A 262 -14.99 -11.01 -11.46
CA VAL A 262 -16.19 -11.54 -10.79
C VAL A 262 -16.45 -10.81 -9.46
N GLY A 263 -15.40 -10.58 -8.66
CA GLY A 263 -15.51 -9.82 -7.40
C GLY A 263 -15.96 -8.37 -7.62
N ASP A 264 -15.41 -7.69 -8.62
CA ASP A 264 -15.80 -6.32 -8.99
C ASP A 264 -17.25 -6.26 -9.48
N ALA A 265 -17.68 -7.24 -10.29
CA ALA A 265 -19.07 -7.37 -10.74
C ALA A 265 -20.03 -7.60 -9.56
N ALA A 266 -19.68 -8.48 -8.62
CA ALA A 266 -20.48 -8.73 -7.42
C ALA A 266 -20.59 -7.49 -6.52
N GLN A 267 -19.49 -6.75 -6.33
CA GLN A 267 -19.48 -5.52 -5.56
C GLN A 267 -20.35 -4.44 -6.21
N SER A 268 -20.25 -4.29 -7.54
CA SER A 268 -21.09 -3.37 -8.33
C SER A 268 -22.57 -3.70 -8.19
N PHE A 269 -22.93 -4.99 -8.33
CA PHE A 269 -24.29 -5.47 -8.11
C PHE A 269 -24.80 -5.13 -6.70
N GLY A 270 -24.04 -5.45 -5.65
CA GLY A 270 -24.42 -5.16 -4.26
C GLY A 270 -24.65 -3.66 -4.00
N LYS A 271 -23.81 -2.80 -4.56
CA LYS A 271 -23.99 -1.33 -4.48
C LYS A 271 -25.24 -0.86 -5.21
N ASN A 272 -25.48 -1.36 -6.43
CA ASN A 272 -26.66 -0.99 -7.22
C ASN A 272 -27.96 -1.42 -6.52
N VAL A 273 -28.01 -2.65 -6.02
CA VAL A 273 -29.15 -3.17 -5.26
C VAL A 273 -29.37 -2.39 -3.97
N SER A 274 -28.30 -2.07 -3.21
CA SER A 274 -28.42 -1.25 -2.01
C SER A 274 -28.93 0.17 -2.30
N ASN A 275 -28.63 0.73 -3.47
CA ASN A 275 -29.13 2.05 -3.87
C ASN A 275 -30.63 1.98 -4.23
N ILE A 276 -31.07 0.92 -4.94
CA ILE A 276 -32.49 0.68 -5.24
C ILE A 276 -33.32 0.62 -3.93
N PHE A 277 -32.86 -0.13 -2.93
CA PHE A 277 -33.55 -0.20 -1.63
C PHE A 277 -33.50 1.08 -0.79
N LYS A 278 -32.58 2.00 -1.08
CA LYS A 278 -32.54 3.33 -0.45
C LYS A 278 -33.54 4.29 -1.09
N ASP A 279 -33.79 4.15 -2.40
CA ASP A 279 -34.79 4.94 -3.11
C ASP A 279 -36.23 4.45 -2.84
N ASP A 280 -36.44 3.15 -2.61
CA ASP A 280 -37.76 2.59 -2.23
C ASP A 280 -38.28 3.05 -0.85
N LYS A 281 -37.43 3.64 0.01
CA LYS A 281 -37.87 4.26 1.28
C LYS A 281 -38.51 5.65 1.10
N LYS A 282 -38.67 6.14 -0.13
CA LYS A 282 -39.43 7.35 -0.44
C LYS A 282 -40.80 6.98 -1.03
N GLU A 283 -41.74 6.59 -0.17
CA GLU A 283 -43.17 6.51 -0.57
C GLU A 283 -43.84 7.91 -0.60
N PRO A 284 -44.99 8.06 -1.28
CA PRO A 284 -45.32 9.25 -2.06
C PRO A 284 -45.86 10.41 -1.21
N LYS A 285 -45.49 11.63 -1.59
CA LYS A 285 -46.17 12.85 -1.11
C LYS A 285 -47.65 12.76 -1.48
N LYS A 286 -48.52 12.72 -0.46
CA LYS A 286 -49.95 12.96 -0.57
C LYS A 286 -50.19 14.23 -1.39
N SER A 287 -51.01 14.09 -2.43
CA SER A 287 -51.71 15.18 -3.06
C SER A 287 -52.76 15.72 -2.08
N ASP A 288 -52.53 16.88 -1.49
CA ASP A 288 -53.60 17.64 -0.87
C ASP A 288 -54.23 18.55 -1.93
N LYS A 289 -55.49 18.22 -2.20
CA LYS A 289 -56.49 19.07 -2.86
C LYS A 289 -56.83 20.26 -1.95
N GLU A 290 -57.16 21.36 -2.63
CA GLU A 290 -58.18 22.35 -2.27
C GLU A 290 -58.04 23.10 -0.94
N GLU A 291 -57.71 24.39 -1.03
CA GLU A 291 -58.67 25.48 -0.79
C GLU A 291 -58.28 26.74 -1.59
#